data_AF-A0A258KRL6-F1
#
_entry.id   AF-A0A258KRL6-F1
#
_cell.length_a   1.000
_cell.length_b   1.000
_cell.length_c   1.000
_cell.angle_alpha   90.00
_cell.angle_beta   90.00
_cell.angle_gamma   90.00
#
_symmetry.space_group_name_H-M   'P 1'
#
loop_
_entity.id
_entity.type
_entity.pdbx_description
1 polymer ?
#
loop_
_entity_poly.entity_id
_entity_poly.type
_entity_poly.pdbx_seq_one_letter_code
_entity_poly.pdbx_strand_id
1 'polypeptide(L)'
;EMFLTRNGDYLYVANSDDNSVSIINTKTKTVVQTLNAALYPDSPSGSTSNGLALSEDEKTLYIANADNNSLAVFDVSVVSESKSKGFIPVGWYPTNVKVVGKKIFVTNGKGLTSYANPFGPNPVDRRQLVLSHKAEVAKPEKVQYIGSLFRGSLSIITEPSVSQLGIFSQAVYINSPYSKSGELNAEGEPGNPVPMKVGDKSPIKHVFYIIKENRTYDQVLSDIPGGNGDTSLLLFGEKITPNQHKLARDYVLLDNFYVDAEVSADGHNWSMGAYANDYVEKNWPASYGQKGGTHGTSATLKIGNNKDGFIWDLCAKHNVSYRSYGEFVSDDFGMKPRLESLKGHSAKFAPYGMGTRDTTRFYQWKSDFDLLVENDAVPQFSTIRLGNNHTEGMRAGRPTPFAHVADNDLAVGMLIDHLSKSPVWKESVVFILEDDAQNGPDHVDAHRSPAFVVGPFVKRKYVDHTMYTTSGMLRTMELILGLPPMTQYDAAATPMWRLFTKNPDFTPYNHLPVSVDLNDKNPENTKLGKLSEKFNWTKEDSVPDLIFNEILWQGIKGKPAPSPVRAAFLKINDKD
;
A
#
# COMPACT_ATOMS: atom_id res chain seq x y z
N GLU A 1 -18.74 10.28 -10.07
CA GLU A 1 -19.61 10.43 -11.27
C GLU A 1 -20.74 11.41 -10.97
N MET A 2 -21.37 12.00 -11.99
CA MET A 2 -22.59 12.79 -11.83
C MET A 2 -23.66 12.28 -12.79
N PHE A 3 -24.92 12.30 -12.35
CA PHE A 3 -26.04 11.81 -13.13
C PHE A 3 -27.25 12.75 -12.97
N LEU A 4 -27.89 13.14 -14.08
CA LEU A 4 -29.04 14.03 -14.10
C LEU A 4 -30.31 13.23 -14.42
N THR A 5 -31.39 13.45 -13.67
CA THR A 5 -32.70 12.84 -13.98
C THR A 5 -33.23 13.31 -15.34
N ARG A 6 -34.11 12.52 -15.97
CA ARG A 6 -34.66 12.83 -17.31
C ARG A 6 -35.38 14.17 -17.37
N ASN A 7 -36.06 14.55 -16.29
CA ASN A 7 -36.74 15.85 -16.18
C ASN A 7 -35.78 17.01 -15.86
N GLY A 8 -34.51 16.72 -15.53
CA GLY A 8 -33.49 17.71 -15.19
C GLY A 8 -33.63 18.33 -13.80
N ASP A 9 -34.58 17.89 -12.96
CA ASP A 9 -34.84 18.51 -11.65
C ASP A 9 -33.82 18.13 -10.58
N TYR A 10 -33.20 16.96 -10.70
CA TYR A 10 -32.27 16.42 -9.70
C TYR A 10 -30.97 15.93 -10.31
N LEU A 11 -29.85 16.34 -9.71
CA LEU A 11 -28.50 15.88 -10.03
C LEU A 11 -27.97 15.02 -8.87
N TYR A 12 -27.64 13.78 -9.15
CA TYR A 12 -26.96 12.87 -8.24
C TYR A 12 -25.45 13.03 -8.43
N VAL A 13 -24.71 13.20 -7.34
CA VAL A 13 -23.26 13.40 -7.33
C VAL A 13 -22.64 12.38 -6.39
N ALA A 14 -21.81 11.49 -6.94
CA ALA A 14 -21.07 10.52 -6.14
C ALA A 14 -19.92 11.23 -5.43
N ASN A 15 -19.85 11.10 -4.11
CA ASN A 15 -18.78 11.67 -3.30
C ASN A 15 -17.68 10.60 -3.17
N SER A 16 -16.78 10.53 -4.15
CA SER A 16 -15.86 9.40 -4.33
C SER A 16 -14.80 9.22 -3.25
N ASP A 17 -14.49 10.27 -2.48
CA ASP A 17 -13.60 10.20 -1.32
C ASP A 17 -14.36 9.93 -0.01
N ASP A 18 -15.64 9.57 -0.12
CA ASP A 18 -16.56 9.35 0.99
C ASP A 18 -17.41 8.11 0.74
N ASN A 19 -18.34 7.85 1.66
CA ASN A 19 -19.29 6.76 1.59
C ASN A 19 -20.67 7.19 1.10
N SER A 20 -20.76 8.25 0.27
CA SER A 20 -22.03 8.95 0.09
C SER A 20 -22.33 9.45 -1.32
N VAL A 21 -23.61 9.73 -1.56
CA VAL A 21 -24.11 10.36 -2.79
C VAL A 21 -24.98 11.55 -2.43
N SER A 22 -24.65 12.72 -2.98
CA SER A 22 -25.44 13.95 -2.80
C SER A 22 -26.52 14.03 -3.87
N ILE A 23 -27.76 14.34 -3.50
CA ILE A 23 -28.84 14.69 -4.42
C ILE A 23 -29.04 16.19 -4.39
N ILE A 24 -28.87 16.85 -5.52
CA ILE A 24 -28.94 18.30 -5.67
C ILE A 24 -30.18 18.66 -6.48
N ASN A 25 -31.01 19.56 -5.96
CA ASN A 25 -32.06 20.18 -6.76
C ASN A 25 -31.42 21.22 -7.69
N THR A 26 -31.62 21.08 -9.00
CA THR A 26 -30.92 21.90 -10.01
C THR A 26 -31.43 23.33 -10.09
N LYS A 27 -32.70 23.55 -9.71
CA LYS A 27 -33.34 24.88 -9.68
C LYS A 27 -32.85 25.69 -8.50
N THR A 28 -32.87 25.11 -7.30
CA THR A 28 -32.44 25.80 -6.07
C THR A 28 -30.93 25.75 -5.86
N LYS A 29 -30.23 24.81 -6.54
CA LYS A 29 -28.79 24.54 -6.40
C LYS A 29 -28.39 24.15 -4.98
N THR A 30 -29.27 23.42 -4.30
CA THR A 30 -29.08 22.97 -2.92
C THR A 30 -29.07 21.45 -2.84
N VAL A 31 -28.23 20.90 -1.98
CA VAL A 31 -28.30 19.48 -1.60
C VAL A 31 -29.61 19.25 -0.84
N VAL A 32 -30.48 18.41 -1.37
CA VAL A 32 -31.79 18.07 -0.76
C VAL A 32 -31.73 16.78 0.05
N GLN A 33 -30.78 15.90 -0.24
CA GLN A 33 -30.50 14.69 0.54
C GLN A 33 -29.05 14.25 0.30
N THR A 34 -28.43 13.64 1.31
CA THR A 34 -27.18 12.89 1.16
C THR A 34 -27.44 11.44 1.56
N LEU A 35 -27.23 10.51 0.63
CA LEU A 35 -27.40 9.08 0.85
C LEU A 35 -26.11 8.51 1.40
N ASN A 36 -26.17 7.75 2.50
CA ASN A 36 -25.04 6.97 2.99
C ASN A 36 -25.06 5.58 2.32
N ALA A 37 -24.09 5.33 1.46
CA ALA A 37 -23.95 4.09 0.69
C ALA A 37 -23.03 3.05 1.36
N ALA A 38 -22.44 3.33 2.53
CA ALA A 38 -21.62 2.34 3.24
C ALA A 38 -22.42 1.10 3.66
N LEU A 39 -21.70 0.00 3.90
CA LEU A 39 -22.25 -1.23 4.45
C LEU A 39 -22.83 -1.03 5.86
N TYR A 40 -22.22 -0.15 6.64
CA TYR A 40 -22.71 0.23 7.97
C TYR A 40 -22.86 1.76 8.06
N PRO A 41 -23.88 2.27 8.76
CA PRO A 41 -23.97 3.70 9.01
C PRO A 41 -22.77 4.17 9.84
N ASP A 42 -22.36 5.42 9.59
CA ASP A 42 -21.25 6.09 10.30
C ASP A 42 -19.91 5.33 10.27
N SER A 43 -19.68 4.53 9.23
CA SER A 43 -18.37 3.93 8.94
C SER A 43 -17.33 4.99 8.57
N PRO A 44 -16.04 4.77 8.89
CA PRO A 44 -14.93 5.51 8.30
C PRO A 44 -14.99 5.50 6.77
N SER A 45 -14.30 6.45 6.14
CA SER A 45 -14.15 6.50 4.68
C SER A 45 -13.56 5.20 4.15
N GLY A 46 -14.00 4.75 2.97
CA GLY A 46 -13.49 3.52 2.34
C GLY A 46 -14.52 2.71 1.55
N SER A 47 -15.71 3.26 1.27
CA SER A 47 -16.66 2.65 0.32
C SER A 47 -16.40 3.11 -1.11
N THR A 48 -15.90 4.34 -1.26
CA THR A 48 -15.48 4.91 -2.55
C THR A 48 -16.62 4.90 -3.55
N SER A 49 -17.69 5.58 -3.16
CA SER A 49 -18.92 5.66 -3.95
C SER A 49 -18.67 6.50 -5.20
N ASN A 50 -18.36 5.85 -6.33
CA ASN A 50 -17.79 6.54 -7.49
C ASN A 50 -18.67 6.50 -8.75
N GLY A 51 -19.54 5.49 -8.88
CA GLY A 51 -20.30 5.20 -10.09
C GLY A 51 -21.81 5.14 -9.84
N LEU A 52 -22.64 5.66 -10.76
CA LEU A 52 -24.08 5.86 -10.55
C LEU A 52 -24.93 5.44 -11.76
N ALA A 53 -26.08 4.81 -11.50
CA ALA A 53 -27.15 4.61 -12.48
C ALA A 53 -28.54 4.56 -11.84
N LEU A 54 -29.54 5.11 -12.53
CA LEU A 54 -30.95 4.90 -12.19
C LEU A 54 -31.53 3.73 -12.99
N SER A 55 -32.56 3.08 -12.44
CA SER A 55 -33.47 2.22 -13.18
C SER A 55 -34.21 3.01 -14.28
N GLU A 56 -34.75 2.31 -15.26
CA GLU A 56 -35.49 2.91 -16.37
C GLU A 56 -36.70 3.76 -15.94
N ASP A 57 -37.29 3.46 -14.78
CA ASP A 57 -38.39 4.22 -14.20
C ASP A 57 -37.94 5.31 -13.21
N GLU A 58 -36.63 5.50 -13.04
CA GLU A 58 -35.99 6.45 -12.12
C GLU A 58 -36.35 6.25 -10.64
N LYS A 59 -36.83 5.06 -10.24
CA LYS A 59 -37.21 4.75 -8.86
C LYS A 59 -36.17 4.00 -8.05
N THR A 60 -35.19 3.37 -8.71
CA THR A 60 -34.09 2.67 -8.04
C THR A 60 -32.75 3.27 -8.46
N LEU A 61 -31.92 3.62 -7.49
CA LEU A 61 -30.54 4.06 -7.70
C LEU A 61 -29.57 2.94 -7.37
N TYR A 62 -28.59 2.74 -8.26
CA TYR A 62 -27.46 1.83 -8.10
C TYR A 62 -26.19 2.66 -7.96
N ILE A 63 -25.42 2.40 -6.89
CA ILE A 63 -24.20 3.12 -6.54
C ILE A 63 -23.06 2.11 -6.48
N ALA A 64 -22.02 2.27 -7.30
CA ALA A 64 -20.80 1.47 -7.19
C ALA A 64 -19.98 1.94 -5.98
N ASN A 65 -19.78 1.02 -5.03
CA ASN A 65 -18.83 1.16 -3.95
C ASN A 65 -17.57 0.37 -4.35
N ALA A 66 -16.54 1.10 -4.82
CA ALA A 66 -15.36 0.48 -5.42
C ALA A 66 -14.65 -0.46 -4.44
N ASP A 67 -14.39 0.01 -3.23
CA ASP A 67 -13.57 -0.71 -2.25
C ASP A 67 -14.37 -1.72 -1.43
N ASN A 68 -15.70 -1.67 -1.50
CA ASN A 68 -16.54 -2.73 -0.94
C ASN A 68 -16.90 -3.83 -1.97
N ASN A 69 -16.44 -3.72 -3.22
CA ASN A 69 -16.75 -4.66 -4.31
C ASN A 69 -18.27 -4.94 -4.46
N SER A 70 -19.08 -3.88 -4.34
CA SER A 70 -20.55 -4.01 -4.35
C SER A 70 -21.24 -2.83 -5.01
N LEU A 71 -22.51 -3.03 -5.37
CA LEU A 71 -23.45 -1.94 -5.60
C LEU A 71 -24.32 -1.74 -4.37
N ALA A 72 -24.42 -0.50 -3.86
CA ALA A 72 -25.50 -0.12 -2.95
C ALA A 72 -26.76 0.23 -3.76
N VAL A 73 -27.92 -0.24 -3.29
CA VAL A 73 -29.20 -0.10 -3.98
C VAL A 73 -30.16 0.72 -3.12
N PHE A 74 -30.73 1.78 -3.70
CA PHE A 74 -31.67 2.67 -3.02
C PHE A 74 -33.01 2.76 -3.76
N ASP A 75 -34.12 2.79 -3.02
CA ASP A 75 -35.37 3.37 -3.49
C ASP A 75 -35.23 4.88 -3.47
N VAL A 76 -35.46 5.54 -4.59
CA VAL A 76 -35.43 6.99 -4.77
C VAL A 76 -36.72 7.50 -5.41
N SER A 77 -37.80 6.73 -5.33
CA SER A 77 -39.12 7.10 -5.86
C SER A 77 -39.66 8.40 -5.27
N VAL A 78 -39.25 8.72 -4.03
CA VAL A 78 -39.48 10.00 -3.36
C VAL A 78 -38.13 10.53 -2.92
N VAL A 79 -37.62 11.56 -3.60
CA VAL A 79 -36.25 12.10 -3.41
C VAL A 79 -35.96 12.57 -1.99
N SER A 80 -36.95 13.00 -1.23
CA SER A 80 -36.75 13.39 0.18
C SER A 80 -36.82 12.22 1.18
N GLU A 81 -37.21 11.03 0.71
CA GLU A 81 -37.48 9.85 1.54
C GLU A 81 -36.80 8.60 0.98
N SER A 82 -35.62 8.76 0.35
CA SER A 82 -34.89 7.64 -0.22
C SER A 82 -34.55 6.56 0.83
N LYS A 83 -34.65 5.29 0.47
CA LYS A 83 -34.45 4.15 1.38
C LYS A 83 -33.42 3.17 0.84
N SER A 84 -32.45 2.77 1.66
CA SER A 84 -31.56 1.67 1.30
C SER A 84 -32.37 0.37 1.16
N LYS A 85 -32.12 -0.36 0.07
CA LYS A 85 -32.77 -1.64 -0.26
C LYS A 85 -31.84 -2.84 -0.04
N GLY A 86 -30.52 -2.61 -0.01
CA GLY A 86 -29.51 -3.66 0.14
C GLY A 86 -28.35 -3.49 -0.85
N PHE A 87 -27.59 -4.57 -1.06
CA PHE A 87 -26.37 -4.57 -1.85
C PHE A 87 -26.33 -5.71 -2.88
N ILE A 88 -25.57 -5.50 -3.95
CA ILE A 88 -25.31 -6.50 -5.01
C ILE A 88 -23.79 -6.73 -5.08
N PRO A 89 -23.27 -7.96 -4.92
CA PRO A 89 -21.85 -8.23 -5.06
C PRO A 89 -21.41 -8.11 -6.53
N VAL A 90 -20.24 -7.52 -6.76
CA VAL A 90 -19.63 -7.37 -8.09
C VAL A 90 -18.14 -7.72 -8.05
N GLY A 91 -17.42 -7.45 -9.13
CA GLY A 91 -15.98 -7.69 -9.18
C GLY A 91 -15.19 -6.64 -8.42
N TRP A 92 -13.86 -6.75 -8.47
CA TRP A 92 -12.97 -5.86 -7.75
C TRP A 92 -12.97 -4.46 -8.37
N TYR A 93 -13.22 -3.46 -7.52
CA TYR A 93 -13.16 -2.04 -7.83
C TYR A 93 -14.16 -1.64 -8.94
N PRO A 94 -15.48 -1.77 -8.74
CA PRO A 94 -16.47 -1.26 -9.70
C PRO A 94 -16.28 0.24 -9.95
N THR A 95 -16.15 0.61 -11.22
CA THR A 95 -15.81 1.99 -11.66
C THR A 95 -16.96 2.71 -12.35
N ASN A 96 -17.92 1.98 -12.92
CA ASN A 96 -19.09 2.55 -13.58
C ASN A 96 -20.28 1.59 -13.55
N VAL A 97 -21.48 2.16 -13.53
CA VAL A 97 -22.75 1.43 -13.59
C VAL A 97 -23.61 2.02 -14.70
N LYS A 98 -24.27 1.17 -15.48
CA LYS A 98 -25.30 1.56 -16.47
C LYS A 98 -26.46 0.58 -16.44
N VAL A 99 -27.68 1.08 -16.66
CA VAL A 99 -28.89 0.26 -16.72
C VAL A 99 -29.49 0.35 -18.11
N VAL A 100 -29.90 -0.80 -18.66
CA VAL A 100 -30.65 -0.90 -19.93
C VAL A 100 -31.77 -1.90 -19.72
N GLY A 101 -33.02 -1.44 -19.76
CA GLY A 101 -34.16 -2.29 -19.41
C GLY A 101 -34.04 -2.80 -17.97
N LYS A 102 -34.06 -4.14 -17.79
CA LYS A 102 -33.87 -4.79 -16.49
C LYS A 102 -32.44 -5.31 -16.26
N LYS A 103 -31.48 -4.87 -17.07
CA LYS A 103 -30.08 -5.30 -16.99
C LYS A 103 -29.22 -4.17 -16.44
N ILE A 104 -28.42 -4.51 -15.44
CA ILE A 104 -27.42 -3.66 -14.80
C ILE A 104 -26.06 -4.11 -15.31
N PHE A 105 -25.30 -3.20 -15.88
CA PHE A 105 -23.96 -3.39 -16.39
C PHE A 105 -22.98 -2.70 -15.44
N VAL A 106 -21.97 -3.43 -14.97
CA VAL A 106 -20.98 -2.91 -14.02
C VAL A 106 -19.58 -3.22 -14.55
N THR A 107 -18.78 -2.18 -14.78
CA THR A 107 -17.37 -2.34 -15.12
C THR A 107 -16.56 -2.43 -13.83
N ASN A 108 -15.81 -3.52 -13.65
CA ASN A 108 -14.93 -3.73 -12.50
C ASN A 108 -13.49 -3.47 -12.96
N GLY A 109 -12.85 -2.44 -12.42
CA GLY A 109 -11.54 -1.94 -12.88
C GLY A 109 -10.40 -2.91 -12.62
N LYS A 110 -10.39 -3.56 -11.44
CA LYS A 110 -9.35 -4.52 -11.02
C LYS A 110 -9.74 -5.99 -11.25
N GLY A 111 -10.93 -6.23 -11.84
CA GLY A 111 -11.33 -7.57 -12.27
C GLY A 111 -11.94 -8.41 -11.16
N LEU A 112 -11.29 -9.50 -10.75
CA LEU A 112 -11.83 -10.47 -9.75
C LEU A 112 -10.81 -10.92 -8.71
N THR A 113 -9.51 -10.86 -9.01
CA THR A 113 -8.46 -11.38 -8.15
C THR A 113 -7.11 -10.81 -8.57
N SER A 114 -6.16 -10.82 -7.65
CA SER A 114 -4.75 -10.56 -7.92
C SER A 114 -4.06 -11.79 -8.52
N TYR A 115 -2.81 -11.63 -8.95
CA TYR A 115 -2.06 -12.70 -9.62
C TYR A 115 -0.58 -12.63 -9.25
N ALA A 116 0.05 -13.81 -9.14
CA ALA A 116 1.50 -13.94 -9.21
C ALA A 116 2.03 -13.34 -10.52
N ASN A 117 3.25 -12.80 -10.48
CA ASN A 117 3.98 -12.30 -11.65
C ASN A 117 5.36 -12.97 -11.82
N PRO A 118 5.42 -14.31 -11.80
CA PRO A 118 6.69 -15.02 -11.92
C PRO A 118 7.36 -14.79 -13.29
N PHE A 119 6.60 -14.38 -14.32
CA PHE A 119 7.09 -13.93 -15.63
C PHE A 119 7.23 -12.40 -15.72
N GLY A 120 7.64 -11.74 -14.63
CA GLY A 120 8.03 -10.32 -14.62
C GLY A 120 9.09 -9.98 -15.68
N PRO A 121 9.48 -8.70 -15.84
CA PRO A 121 10.24 -8.20 -17.00
C PRO A 121 11.36 -9.12 -17.51
N ASN A 122 11.15 -9.68 -18.72
CA ASN A 122 12.10 -10.58 -19.38
C ASN A 122 12.96 -9.79 -20.38
N PRO A 123 14.27 -9.74 -20.17
CA PRO A 123 15.01 -8.67 -20.77
C PRO A 123 15.88 -9.04 -21.98
N VAL A 124 15.63 -10.21 -22.59
CA VAL A 124 16.34 -10.66 -23.81
C VAL A 124 15.43 -11.12 -24.94
N ASP A 125 14.11 -10.95 -24.83
CA ASP A 125 13.21 -11.35 -25.90
C ASP A 125 13.24 -10.33 -27.04
N ARG A 126 13.91 -10.68 -28.14
CA ARG A 126 13.98 -9.87 -29.38
C ARG A 126 12.60 -9.68 -30.05
N ARG A 127 11.54 -10.34 -29.58
CA ARG A 127 10.18 -10.30 -30.14
C ARG A 127 9.11 -9.70 -29.22
N GLN A 128 9.50 -9.00 -28.15
CA GLN A 128 8.50 -8.25 -27.39
C GLN A 128 8.03 -7.00 -28.15
N LEU A 129 6.94 -7.19 -28.86
CA LEU A 129 6.08 -6.13 -29.36
C LEU A 129 5.27 -5.61 -28.15
N VAL A 130 5.63 -4.44 -27.65
CA VAL A 130 4.76 -3.66 -26.75
C VAL A 130 3.59 -3.14 -27.58
N LEU A 131 2.61 -4.00 -27.84
CA LEU A 131 1.38 -3.61 -28.52
C LEU A 131 0.50 -2.85 -27.53
N SER A 132 0.64 -1.52 -27.52
CA SER A 132 -0.50 -0.69 -27.14
C SER A 132 -1.57 -0.91 -28.22
N HIS A 133 -2.74 -1.38 -27.79
CA HIS A 133 -3.95 -1.45 -28.61
C HIS A 133 -3.89 -2.34 -29.87
N LYS A 134 -4.21 -3.63 -29.74
CA LYS A 134 -5.10 -4.36 -30.68
C LYS A 134 -5.39 -5.79 -30.20
N ALA A 135 -6.61 -6.24 -30.49
CA ALA A 135 -7.12 -7.57 -30.16
C ALA A 135 -6.45 -8.67 -31.02
N GLU A 136 -5.84 -9.65 -30.33
CA GLU A 136 -5.35 -10.98 -30.77
C GLU A 136 -4.38 -11.01 -31.99
N VAL A 137 -3.47 -11.96 -32.24
CA VAL A 137 -3.42 -13.43 -32.14
C VAL A 137 -1.90 -13.82 -32.10
N ALA A 138 -1.53 -14.87 -31.35
CA ALA A 138 -0.18 -15.45 -31.12
C ALA A 138 0.61 -14.90 -29.90
N LYS A 139 0.87 -15.76 -28.90
CA LYS A 139 1.44 -15.39 -27.58
C LYS A 139 2.85 -15.96 -27.39
N PRO A 140 3.91 -15.13 -27.39
CA PRO A 140 5.03 -15.31 -26.47
C PRO A 140 4.51 -15.22 -25.02
N GLU A 141 5.24 -15.79 -24.04
CA GLU A 141 4.93 -15.57 -22.62
C GLU A 141 4.93 -14.06 -22.36
N LYS A 142 3.76 -13.50 -22.01
CA LYS A 142 3.59 -12.05 -21.83
C LYS A 142 4.28 -11.66 -20.53
N VAL A 143 5.13 -10.63 -20.56
CA VAL A 143 5.63 -9.96 -19.35
C VAL A 143 4.47 -9.64 -18.43
N GLN A 144 4.60 -10.03 -17.17
CA GLN A 144 3.60 -9.86 -16.13
C GLN A 144 3.98 -8.67 -15.26
N TYR A 145 3.43 -7.49 -15.57
CA TYR A 145 3.55 -6.30 -14.74
C TYR A 145 2.26 -6.04 -13.99
N ILE A 146 2.35 -5.77 -12.69
CA ILE A 146 1.20 -5.66 -11.77
C ILE A 146 0.11 -4.73 -12.29
N GLY A 147 0.48 -3.53 -12.76
CA GLY A 147 -0.48 -2.57 -13.32
C GLY A 147 -1.15 -3.00 -14.64
N SER A 148 -0.76 -4.13 -15.21
CA SER A 148 -1.38 -4.76 -16.39
C SER A 148 -1.89 -6.19 -16.13
N LEU A 149 -1.68 -6.73 -14.93
CA LEU A 149 -2.12 -8.07 -14.54
C LEU A 149 -3.63 -8.10 -14.32
N PHE A 150 -4.16 -7.05 -13.71
CA PHE A 150 -5.57 -6.96 -13.38
C PHE A 150 -6.37 -6.67 -14.64
N ARG A 151 -7.10 -7.69 -15.10
CA ARG A 151 -8.00 -7.56 -16.24
C ARG A 151 -9.36 -7.17 -15.74
N GLY A 152 -9.77 -5.95 -16.11
CA GLY A 152 -11.12 -5.50 -15.83
C GLY A 152 -12.17 -6.47 -16.38
N SER A 153 -13.31 -6.55 -15.69
CA SER A 153 -14.43 -7.43 -16.04
C SER A 153 -15.72 -6.63 -16.19
N LEU A 154 -16.70 -7.21 -16.88
CA LEU A 154 -18.04 -6.64 -17.01
C LEU A 154 -19.06 -7.58 -16.36
N SER A 155 -19.65 -7.16 -15.26
CA SER A 155 -20.78 -7.87 -14.65
C SER A 155 -22.07 -7.47 -15.37
N ILE A 156 -22.89 -8.45 -15.76
CA ILE A 156 -24.21 -8.23 -16.37
C ILE A 156 -25.25 -8.90 -15.48
N ILE A 157 -26.00 -8.09 -14.76
CA ILE A 157 -26.88 -8.53 -13.67
C ILE A 157 -28.32 -8.21 -14.05
N THR A 158 -29.23 -9.17 -13.92
CA THR A 158 -30.65 -8.86 -14.00
C THR A 158 -31.08 -8.19 -12.70
N GLU A 159 -31.86 -7.12 -12.78
CA GLU A 159 -32.46 -6.46 -11.61
C GLU A 159 -33.03 -7.50 -10.64
N PRO A 160 -32.52 -7.58 -9.39
CA PRO A 160 -32.89 -8.64 -8.48
C PRO A 160 -34.30 -8.42 -7.92
N SER A 161 -35.02 -9.52 -7.70
CA SER A 161 -36.19 -9.47 -6.81
C SER A 161 -35.77 -9.10 -5.39
N VAL A 162 -36.73 -8.68 -4.55
CA VAL A 162 -36.48 -8.38 -3.12
C VAL A 162 -35.79 -9.55 -2.41
N SER A 163 -36.24 -10.78 -2.66
CA SER A 163 -35.64 -11.98 -2.07
C SER A 163 -34.18 -12.20 -2.50
N GLN A 164 -33.87 -11.99 -3.78
CA GLN A 164 -32.50 -12.11 -4.31
C GLN A 164 -31.60 -11.01 -3.79
N LEU A 165 -32.11 -9.78 -3.67
CA LEU A 165 -31.34 -8.66 -3.11
C LEU A 165 -30.98 -8.92 -1.65
N GLY A 166 -31.86 -9.57 -0.88
CA GLY A 166 -31.53 -10.03 0.48
C GLY A 166 -30.37 -11.03 0.51
N ILE A 167 -30.38 -12.03 -0.38
CA ILE A 167 -29.29 -13.03 -0.51
C ILE A 167 -27.98 -12.34 -0.93
N PHE A 168 -28.04 -11.44 -1.92
CA PHE A 168 -26.89 -10.69 -2.39
C PHE A 168 -26.31 -9.78 -1.31
N SER A 169 -27.16 -9.13 -0.52
CA SER A 169 -26.72 -8.30 0.61
C SER A 169 -25.95 -9.13 1.64
N GLN A 170 -26.46 -10.32 1.99
CA GLN A 170 -25.75 -11.25 2.88
C GLN A 170 -24.39 -11.65 2.31
N ALA A 171 -24.31 -11.93 1.01
CA ALA A 171 -23.04 -12.25 0.36
C ALA A 171 -22.05 -11.06 0.41
N VAL A 172 -22.51 -9.82 0.24
CA VAL A 172 -21.66 -8.63 0.38
C VAL A 172 -21.11 -8.50 1.79
N TYR A 173 -21.94 -8.66 2.83
CA TYR A 173 -21.48 -8.63 4.22
C TYR A 173 -20.50 -9.77 4.55
N ILE A 174 -20.71 -10.98 4.01
CA ILE A 174 -19.81 -12.12 4.21
C ILE A 174 -18.46 -11.92 3.49
N ASN A 175 -18.49 -11.29 2.32
CA ASN A 175 -17.30 -11.06 1.50
C ASN A 175 -16.51 -9.82 1.93
N SER A 176 -17.08 -8.95 2.77
CA SER A 176 -16.41 -7.77 3.30
C SER A 176 -15.70 -8.12 4.61
N PRO A 177 -14.37 -7.98 4.70
CA PRO A 177 -13.67 -8.19 5.97
C PRO A 177 -14.00 -7.10 7.00
N TYR A 178 -14.50 -5.95 6.56
CA TYR A 178 -14.87 -4.83 7.42
C TYR A 178 -16.14 -5.13 8.22
N SER A 179 -16.08 -4.85 9.53
CA SER A 179 -17.23 -4.93 10.43
C SER A 179 -17.27 -3.73 11.36
N LYS A 180 -18.47 -3.33 11.81
CA LYS A 180 -18.61 -2.20 12.73
C LYS A 180 -17.90 -2.45 14.08
N SER A 181 -17.87 -3.70 14.55
CA SER A 181 -17.11 -4.07 15.75
C SER A 181 -15.59 -3.97 15.57
N GLY A 182 -15.10 -4.18 14.34
CA GLY A 182 -13.68 -4.12 13.97
C GLY A 182 -13.04 -2.73 14.15
N GLU A 183 -13.86 -1.68 14.12
CA GLU A 183 -13.39 -0.31 14.37
C GLU A 183 -12.76 -0.17 15.76
N LEU A 184 -13.43 -0.72 16.77
CA LEU A 184 -13.04 -0.57 18.17
C LEU A 184 -12.31 -1.80 18.73
N ASN A 185 -12.55 -2.98 18.16
CA ASN A 185 -12.02 -4.24 18.65
C ASN A 185 -11.24 -4.94 17.54
N ALA A 186 -10.18 -5.62 17.90
CA ALA A 186 -9.36 -6.37 16.98
C ALA A 186 -9.05 -7.76 17.56
N GLU A 187 -8.76 -8.71 16.68
CA GLU A 187 -8.27 -10.02 17.12
C GLU A 187 -6.94 -9.88 17.87
N GLY A 188 -6.76 -10.72 18.88
CA GLY A 188 -5.55 -10.70 19.68
C GLY A 188 -5.60 -11.67 20.85
N GLU A 189 -4.62 -11.54 21.74
CA GLU A 189 -4.49 -12.37 22.94
C GLU A 189 -4.45 -11.47 24.19
N PRO A 190 -5.17 -11.81 25.28
CA PRO A 190 -5.07 -11.07 26.54
C PRO A 190 -3.63 -10.94 27.05
N GLY A 191 -3.21 -9.73 27.37
CA GLY A 191 -1.85 -9.43 27.84
C GLY A 191 -0.80 -9.33 26.72
N ASN A 192 -1.21 -9.39 25.45
CA ASN A 192 -0.34 -9.07 24.33
C ASN A 192 0.01 -7.57 24.32
N PRO A 193 1.26 -7.20 23.96
CA PRO A 193 1.66 -5.80 23.79
C PRO A 193 0.87 -5.02 22.74
N VAL A 194 0.29 -5.68 21.74
CA VAL A 194 -0.67 -5.09 20.79
C VAL A 194 -2.08 -5.22 21.41
N PRO A 195 -2.72 -4.11 21.78
CA PRO A 195 -4.03 -4.16 22.42
C PRO A 195 -5.12 -4.71 21.50
N MET A 196 -6.10 -5.41 22.07
CA MET A 196 -7.28 -5.91 21.35
C MET A 196 -8.36 -4.85 21.15
N LYS A 197 -8.19 -3.67 21.72
CA LYS A 197 -9.21 -2.62 21.72
C LYS A 197 -8.55 -1.25 21.59
N VAL A 198 -9.16 -0.39 20.79
CA VAL A 198 -8.73 1.01 20.65
C VAL A 198 -8.77 1.71 22.01
N GLY A 199 -7.68 2.39 22.33
CA GLY A 199 -7.51 3.16 23.58
C GLY A 199 -7.01 2.33 24.77
N ASP A 200 -6.94 1.00 24.66
CA ASP A 200 -6.27 0.19 25.68
C ASP A 200 -4.75 0.43 25.65
N LYS A 201 -4.10 0.27 26.81
CA LYS A 201 -2.69 0.63 26.97
C LYS A 201 -1.76 -0.45 26.44
N SER A 202 -0.80 -0.06 25.62
CA SER A 202 0.37 -0.88 25.27
C SER A 202 1.54 -0.59 26.23
N PRO A 203 2.40 -1.58 26.55
CA PRO A 203 3.71 -1.32 27.16
C PRO A 203 4.71 -0.67 26.18
N ILE A 204 4.39 -0.61 24.89
CA ILE A 204 5.20 0.05 23.86
C ILE A 204 4.76 1.53 23.82
N LYS A 205 5.72 2.44 23.96
CA LYS A 205 5.52 3.90 23.94
C LYS A 205 5.97 4.53 22.61
N HIS A 206 7.00 3.98 21.96
CA HIS A 206 7.62 4.56 20.78
C HIS A 206 7.51 3.61 19.58
N VAL A 207 6.82 4.06 18.55
CA VAL A 207 6.65 3.37 17.27
C VAL A 207 7.49 4.07 16.22
N PHE A 208 8.44 3.35 15.63
CA PHE A 208 9.24 3.83 14.50
C PHE A 208 8.78 3.09 13.25
N TYR A 209 8.50 3.83 12.19
CA TYR A 209 7.95 3.32 10.95
C TYR A 209 8.84 3.71 9.79
N ILE A 210 9.53 2.72 9.23
CA ILE A 210 10.51 2.91 8.17
C ILE A 210 9.87 2.52 6.84
N ILE A 211 9.79 3.49 5.93
CA ILE A 211 9.35 3.29 4.57
C ILE A 211 10.57 3.19 3.67
N LYS A 212 10.64 2.08 2.96
CA LYS A 212 11.59 1.83 1.89
C LYS A 212 10.86 1.81 0.55
N GLU A 213 11.61 1.66 -0.52
CA GLU A 213 11.07 1.62 -1.89
C GLU A 213 10.94 0.16 -2.35
N ASN A 214 10.86 -0.10 -3.64
CA ASN A 214 10.04 -1.20 -4.13
C ASN A 214 10.79 -2.51 -4.30
N ARG A 215 10.38 -3.59 -3.60
CA ARG A 215 10.87 -4.96 -3.83
C ARG A 215 9.80 -6.00 -3.52
N THR A 216 9.89 -7.15 -4.19
CA THR A 216 9.12 -8.34 -3.78
C THR A 216 9.85 -9.18 -2.76
N TYR A 217 9.09 -10.00 -2.01
CA TYR A 217 9.63 -10.94 -1.03
C TYR A 217 10.68 -11.84 -1.69
N ASP A 218 10.36 -12.41 -2.86
CA ASP A 218 11.27 -13.33 -3.52
C ASP A 218 12.57 -12.68 -4.01
N GLN A 219 12.57 -11.38 -4.30
CA GLN A 219 13.78 -10.67 -4.72
C GLN A 219 14.80 -10.52 -3.59
N VAL A 220 14.35 -10.54 -2.32
CA VAL A 220 15.18 -10.19 -1.16
C VAL A 220 15.37 -11.36 -0.21
N LEU A 221 14.31 -12.06 0.18
CA LEU A 221 14.31 -13.03 1.29
C LEU A 221 14.05 -14.48 0.87
N SER A 222 13.96 -14.78 -0.44
CA SER A 222 13.66 -16.15 -0.90
C SER A 222 14.72 -17.18 -0.54
N ASP A 223 15.94 -16.77 -0.19
CA ASP A 223 17.04 -17.61 0.26
C ASP A 223 17.04 -17.91 1.78
N ILE A 224 16.07 -17.40 2.55
CA ILE A 224 15.94 -17.73 3.97
C ILE A 224 15.23 -19.09 4.15
N PRO A 225 15.87 -20.09 4.80
CA PRO A 225 15.23 -21.38 5.06
C PRO A 225 14.00 -21.25 5.95
N GLY A 226 12.95 -21.99 5.63
CA GLY A 226 11.69 -22.02 6.39
C GLY A 226 10.64 -21.01 5.93
N GLY A 227 11.01 -20.05 5.09
CA GLY A 227 10.06 -19.17 4.40
C GLY A 227 9.57 -19.76 3.07
N ASN A 228 8.42 -19.29 2.61
CA ASN A 228 7.86 -19.59 1.31
C ASN A 228 8.54 -18.76 0.20
N GLY A 229 9.77 -19.12 -0.19
CA GLY A 229 10.56 -18.37 -1.18
C GLY A 229 10.92 -19.16 -2.44
N ASP A 230 10.92 -18.49 -3.60
CA ASP A 230 11.49 -19.01 -4.85
C ASP A 230 12.86 -18.36 -5.15
N THR A 231 13.94 -19.07 -4.78
CA THR A 231 15.33 -18.60 -4.99
C THR A 231 15.71 -18.35 -6.45
N SER A 232 14.92 -18.84 -7.43
CA SER A 232 15.15 -18.52 -8.84
C SER A 232 14.89 -17.04 -9.17
N LEU A 233 14.09 -16.36 -8.33
CA LEU A 233 13.73 -14.95 -8.42
C LEU A 233 14.60 -14.02 -7.56
N LEU A 234 15.49 -14.58 -6.74
CA LEU A 234 16.37 -13.83 -5.83
C LEU A 234 17.29 -12.85 -6.56
N LEU A 235 17.28 -11.57 -6.19
CA LEU A 235 18.20 -10.55 -6.72
C LEU A 235 19.19 -10.03 -5.68
N PHE A 236 18.72 -9.81 -4.45
CA PHE A 236 19.45 -9.11 -3.39
C PHE A 236 19.49 -9.93 -2.09
N GLY A 237 19.86 -11.20 -2.20
CA GLY A 237 19.98 -12.13 -1.06
C GLY A 237 21.05 -11.72 -0.04
N GLU A 238 21.33 -12.62 0.90
CA GLU A 238 22.03 -12.30 2.16
C GLU A 238 23.37 -11.55 1.99
N LYS A 239 24.11 -11.84 0.93
CA LYS A 239 25.35 -11.12 0.64
C LYS A 239 25.11 -9.61 0.50
N ILE A 240 24.03 -9.21 -0.16
CA ILE A 240 23.71 -7.80 -0.43
C ILE A 240 22.96 -7.18 0.74
N THR A 241 22.08 -7.94 1.39
CA THR A 241 21.21 -7.46 2.47
C THR A 241 21.41 -8.20 3.82
N PRO A 242 22.65 -8.25 4.35
CA PRO A 242 22.95 -9.06 5.53
C PRO A 242 22.18 -8.61 6.78
N ASN A 243 21.88 -7.31 6.94
CA ASN A 243 21.12 -6.82 8.08
C ASN A 243 19.65 -7.23 8.01
N GLN A 244 18.98 -7.01 6.87
CA GLN A 244 17.59 -7.45 6.68
C GLN A 244 17.42 -8.96 6.86
N HIS A 245 18.37 -9.76 6.37
CA HIS A 245 18.41 -11.21 6.60
C HIS A 245 18.58 -11.56 8.08
N LYS A 246 19.47 -10.84 8.78
CA LYS A 246 19.66 -11.00 10.22
C LYS A 246 18.40 -10.62 11.00
N LEU A 247 17.70 -9.54 10.63
CA LEU A 247 16.44 -9.13 11.24
C LEU A 247 15.38 -10.23 11.10
N ALA A 248 15.18 -10.76 9.88
CA ALA A 248 14.22 -11.84 9.64
C ALA A 248 14.53 -13.12 10.45
N ARG A 249 15.81 -13.49 10.59
CA ARG A 249 16.22 -14.67 11.37
C ARG A 249 16.15 -14.47 12.88
N ASP A 250 16.55 -13.30 13.37
CA ASP A 250 16.63 -13.06 14.81
C ASP A 250 15.27 -12.71 15.41
N TYR A 251 14.40 -12.07 14.64
CA TYR A 251 13.04 -11.69 15.05
C TYR A 251 12.02 -12.60 14.37
N VAL A 252 11.29 -12.07 13.39
CA VAL A 252 10.26 -12.79 12.66
C VAL A 252 10.55 -12.77 11.17
N LEU A 253 10.47 -13.94 10.54
CA LEU A 253 10.36 -14.07 9.10
C LEU A 253 8.89 -13.97 8.71
N LEU A 254 8.56 -12.95 7.92
CA LEU A 254 7.24 -12.72 7.33
C LEU A 254 7.28 -13.13 5.86
N ASP A 255 6.74 -14.30 5.53
CA ASP A 255 6.73 -14.84 4.15
C ASP A 255 5.39 -14.69 3.42
N ASN A 256 4.44 -14.01 4.06
CA ASN A 256 3.07 -13.82 3.60
C ASN A 256 2.57 -12.39 3.86
N PHE A 257 3.45 -11.39 3.72
CA PHE A 257 3.13 -9.95 3.80
C PHE A 257 2.94 -9.35 2.40
N TYR A 258 1.90 -8.54 2.23
CA TYR A 258 1.52 -7.92 0.96
C TYR A 258 1.40 -6.41 1.10
N VAL A 259 2.01 -5.66 0.20
CA VAL A 259 1.71 -4.23 0.11
C VAL A 259 0.31 -4.03 -0.48
N ASP A 260 -0.43 -3.02 0.01
CA ASP A 260 -1.77 -2.75 -0.54
C ASP A 260 -1.72 -2.02 -1.90
N ALA A 261 -0.56 -1.48 -2.27
CA ALA A 261 -0.38 -0.67 -3.46
C ALA A 261 0.17 -1.44 -4.66
N GLU A 262 -0.19 -0.97 -5.85
CA GLU A 262 0.39 -1.46 -7.10
C GLU A 262 1.72 -0.80 -7.46
N VAL A 263 1.83 0.51 -7.22
CA VAL A 263 3.00 1.33 -7.54
C VAL A 263 3.20 2.44 -6.48
N SER A 264 4.30 3.20 -6.52
CA SER A 264 4.58 4.14 -5.41
C SER A 264 3.65 5.33 -5.38
N ALA A 265 2.97 5.59 -6.50
CA ALA A 265 1.96 6.63 -6.56
C ALA A 265 0.91 6.35 -5.48
N ASP A 266 0.31 5.17 -5.46
CA ASP A 266 -0.62 4.75 -4.43
C ASP A 266 0.08 4.19 -3.18
N GLY A 267 1.33 3.70 -3.27
CA GLY A 267 2.15 3.13 -2.19
C GLY A 267 2.33 4.03 -0.97
N HIS A 268 2.75 5.26 -1.20
CA HIS A 268 2.91 6.24 -0.12
C HIS A 268 1.58 6.63 0.53
N ASN A 269 0.50 6.68 -0.25
CA ASN A 269 -0.84 6.97 0.26
C ASN A 269 -1.36 5.81 1.12
N TRP A 270 -1.24 4.57 0.63
CA TRP A 270 -1.56 3.36 1.39
C TRP A 270 -0.75 3.26 2.67
N SER A 271 0.56 3.48 2.58
CA SER A 271 1.49 3.37 3.71
C SER A 271 1.25 4.40 4.80
N MET A 272 0.65 5.57 4.48
CA MET A 272 0.40 6.64 5.45
C MET A 272 -1.07 6.81 5.84
N GLY A 273 -2.00 6.26 5.06
CA GLY A 273 -3.43 6.52 5.23
C GLY A 273 -4.31 5.27 5.14
N ALA A 274 -3.72 4.08 5.01
CA ALA A 274 -4.43 2.80 4.79
C ALA A 274 -5.44 2.86 3.64
N TYR A 275 -5.24 3.75 2.67
CA TYR A 275 -6.18 4.00 1.59
C TYR A 275 -5.55 4.88 0.50
N ALA A 276 -5.83 4.56 -0.76
CA ALA A 276 -5.62 5.45 -1.89
C ALA A 276 -6.99 5.82 -2.48
N ASN A 277 -7.27 7.12 -2.59
CA ASN A 277 -8.60 7.56 -2.99
C ASN A 277 -8.89 7.34 -4.50
N ASP A 278 -10.16 7.52 -4.90
CA ASP A 278 -10.61 7.28 -6.27
C ASP A 278 -9.85 8.12 -7.31
N TYR A 279 -9.40 9.32 -6.93
CA TYR A 279 -8.58 10.15 -7.80
C TYR A 279 -7.24 9.49 -8.09
N VAL A 280 -6.52 9.05 -7.05
CA VAL A 280 -5.22 8.38 -7.20
C VAL A 280 -5.37 7.11 -8.02
N GLU A 281 -6.28 6.22 -7.62
CA GLU A 281 -6.54 4.92 -8.24
C GLU A 281 -6.89 5.01 -9.75
N LYS A 282 -7.59 6.07 -10.16
CA LYS A 282 -7.94 6.27 -11.58
C LYS A 282 -6.89 7.01 -12.39
N ASN A 283 -6.02 7.79 -11.76
CA ASN A 283 -5.07 8.65 -12.49
C ASN A 283 -3.66 8.06 -12.58
N TRP A 284 -3.22 7.25 -11.60
CA TRP A 284 -1.91 6.62 -11.66
C TRP A 284 -1.73 5.75 -12.93
N PRO A 285 -2.73 4.96 -13.41
CA PRO A 285 -2.53 4.11 -14.59
C PRO A 285 -2.30 4.93 -15.86
N ALA A 286 -2.96 6.09 -15.99
CA ALA A 286 -2.77 7.01 -17.10
C ALA A 286 -1.39 7.68 -17.03
N SER A 287 -0.97 8.08 -15.83
CA SER A 287 0.33 8.71 -15.58
C SER A 287 1.49 7.76 -15.91
N TYR A 288 1.47 6.56 -15.34
CA TYR A 288 2.48 5.51 -15.58
C TYR A 288 2.44 4.96 -17.00
N GLY A 289 1.26 4.97 -17.63
CA GLY A 289 1.09 4.66 -19.04
C GLY A 289 1.59 5.75 -20.01
N GLN A 290 2.15 6.85 -19.51
CA GLN A 290 2.58 8.03 -20.28
C GLN A 290 1.45 8.64 -21.13
N LYS A 291 0.20 8.54 -20.66
CA LYS A 291 -0.98 9.08 -21.35
C LYS A 291 -1.41 10.45 -20.80
N GLY A 292 -0.55 11.07 -20.00
CA GLY A 292 -0.81 12.34 -19.31
C GLY A 292 -1.51 12.14 -17.96
N GLY A 293 -1.88 13.24 -17.33
CA GLY A 293 -2.42 13.25 -15.96
C GLY A 293 -1.35 13.26 -14.89
N THR A 294 -1.76 13.58 -13.67
CA THR A 294 -0.93 13.54 -12.45
C THR A 294 -1.63 12.65 -11.44
N HIS A 295 -0.88 11.76 -10.78
CA HIS A 295 -1.44 10.92 -9.71
C HIS A 295 -1.76 11.75 -8.44
N GLY A 296 -1.07 12.88 -8.21
CA GLY A 296 -1.41 13.83 -7.13
C GLY A 296 -1.12 13.32 -5.72
N THR A 297 -0.25 12.32 -5.59
CA THR A 297 -0.01 11.56 -4.36
C THR A 297 0.99 12.26 -3.46
N SER A 298 1.24 11.70 -2.27
CA SER A 298 2.21 12.24 -1.31
C SER A 298 1.94 13.72 -0.98
N ALA A 299 0.64 14.05 -0.86
CA ALA A 299 0.09 15.39 -0.66
C ALA A 299 0.53 16.46 -1.67
N THR A 300 0.92 16.07 -2.89
CA THR A 300 1.23 17.03 -3.95
C THR A 300 0.00 17.75 -4.49
N LEU A 301 -1.17 17.10 -4.47
CA LEU A 301 -2.46 17.69 -4.78
C LEU A 301 -3.48 17.35 -3.69
N LYS A 302 -4.24 18.35 -3.23
CA LYS A 302 -5.28 18.14 -2.20
C LYS A 302 -6.34 17.11 -2.61
N ILE A 303 -6.63 16.99 -3.90
CA ILE A 303 -7.61 16.02 -4.43
C ILE A 303 -7.12 14.56 -4.36
N GLY A 304 -5.82 14.32 -4.18
CA GLY A 304 -5.27 12.98 -3.98
C GLY A 304 -5.12 12.60 -2.50
N ASN A 305 -5.57 13.45 -1.57
CA ASN A 305 -5.52 13.17 -0.14
C ASN A 305 -6.78 12.47 0.31
N ASN A 306 -6.62 11.54 1.25
CA ASN A 306 -7.74 10.88 1.90
C ASN A 306 -8.57 11.90 2.68
N LYS A 307 -9.90 11.69 2.71
CA LYS A 307 -10.85 12.60 3.38
C LYS A 307 -10.51 12.84 4.86
N ASP A 308 -10.15 11.76 5.56
CA ASP A 308 -9.81 11.79 6.98
C ASP A 308 -8.31 12.03 7.24
N GLY A 309 -7.53 12.29 6.18
CA GLY A 309 -6.10 12.56 6.25
C GLY A 309 -5.23 11.30 6.33
N PHE A 310 -4.04 11.48 6.89
CA PHE A 310 -3.03 10.45 7.07
C PHE A 310 -2.72 10.26 8.56
N ILE A 311 -1.88 9.29 8.90
CA ILE A 311 -1.58 8.91 10.28
C ILE A 311 -1.06 10.07 11.15
N TRP A 312 -0.38 11.06 10.55
CA TRP A 312 0.05 12.27 11.28
C TRP A 312 -1.13 13.17 11.65
N ASP A 313 -2.12 13.32 10.77
CA ASP A 313 -3.35 14.07 11.06
C ASP A 313 -4.10 13.40 12.22
N LEU A 314 -4.14 12.06 12.21
CA LEU A 314 -4.72 11.27 13.28
C LEU A 314 -3.96 11.42 14.61
N CYS A 315 -2.62 11.35 14.57
CA CYS A 315 -1.79 11.59 15.76
C CYS A 315 -2.06 12.99 16.34
N ALA A 316 -2.12 14.02 15.50
CA ALA A 316 -2.41 15.39 15.92
C ALA A 316 -3.79 15.51 16.57
N LYS A 317 -4.80 14.88 15.98
CA LYS A 317 -6.19 14.86 16.49
C LYS A 317 -6.31 14.18 17.86
N HIS A 318 -5.46 13.18 18.12
CA HIS A 318 -5.51 12.37 19.35
C HIS A 318 -4.40 12.68 20.36
N ASN A 319 -3.66 13.78 20.18
CA ASN A 319 -2.55 14.21 21.05
C ASN A 319 -1.44 13.14 21.21
N VAL A 320 -1.21 12.33 20.19
CA VAL A 320 -0.05 11.45 20.12
C VAL A 320 1.11 12.25 19.56
N SER A 321 2.26 12.29 20.23
CA SER A 321 3.42 13.05 19.71
C SER A 321 4.05 12.33 18.52
N TYR A 322 4.36 13.09 17.46
CA TYR A 322 4.90 12.51 16.22
C TYR A 322 6.01 13.35 15.58
N ARG A 323 6.82 12.67 14.77
CA ARG A 323 7.87 13.26 13.95
C ARG A 323 8.02 12.57 12.59
N SER A 324 8.34 13.34 11.55
CA SER A 324 8.57 12.81 10.19
C SER A 324 9.98 13.11 9.69
N TYR A 325 10.58 12.11 9.04
CA TYR A 325 11.87 12.17 8.38
C TYR A 325 11.71 11.76 6.90
N GLY A 326 11.44 12.75 6.04
CA GLY A 326 11.49 12.59 4.58
C GLY A 326 10.18 12.24 3.88
N GLU A 327 9.10 11.92 4.61
CA GLU A 327 7.79 11.65 4.02
C GLU A 327 6.93 12.91 3.89
N PHE A 328 6.29 13.09 2.74
CA PHE A 328 5.31 14.16 2.45
C PHE A 328 5.88 15.57 2.66
N VAL A 329 7.15 15.74 2.33
CA VAL A 329 7.90 17.00 2.37
C VAL A 329 8.38 17.37 0.97
N SER A 330 8.67 18.66 0.76
CA SER A 330 9.33 19.12 -0.47
C SER A 330 10.82 18.77 -0.47
N ASP A 331 11.47 18.90 -1.62
CA ASP A 331 12.89 18.53 -1.83
C ASP A 331 13.90 19.48 -1.16
N ASP A 332 13.46 20.23 -0.14
CA ASP A 332 14.23 21.24 0.58
C ASP A 332 14.72 20.74 1.95
N PHE A 333 15.24 19.51 1.98
CA PHE A 333 15.70 18.85 3.21
C PHE A 333 14.61 18.72 4.28
N GLY A 334 13.36 18.45 3.86
CA GLY A 334 12.24 18.26 4.78
C GLY A 334 11.68 19.55 5.37
N MET A 335 12.16 20.72 4.95
CA MET A 335 11.85 21.99 5.59
C MET A 335 10.50 22.58 5.17
N LYS A 336 9.91 22.12 4.08
CA LYS A 336 8.54 22.45 3.66
C LYS A 336 7.66 21.19 3.63
N PRO A 337 6.93 20.90 4.71
CA PRO A 337 5.91 19.86 4.69
C PRO A 337 4.77 20.21 3.72
N ARG A 338 4.21 19.18 3.09
CA ARG A 338 3.07 19.28 2.17
C ARG A 338 1.72 19.19 2.89
N LEU A 339 1.71 18.69 4.13
CA LEU A 339 0.55 18.61 5.01
C LEU A 339 0.63 19.66 6.14
N GLU A 340 -0.53 20.13 6.59
CA GLU A 340 -0.62 21.08 7.71
C GLU A 340 -0.14 20.45 9.02
N SER A 341 -0.56 19.21 9.30
CA SER A 341 -0.14 18.43 10.47
C SER A 341 1.38 18.28 10.57
N LEU A 342 2.08 18.21 9.45
CA LEU A 342 3.53 18.05 9.46
C LEU A 342 4.33 19.33 9.78
N LYS A 343 3.69 20.50 9.85
CA LYS A 343 4.36 21.77 10.21
C LYS A 343 4.85 21.74 11.65
N GLY A 344 6.17 21.92 11.83
CA GLY A 344 6.82 21.81 13.14
C GLY A 344 7.13 20.38 13.59
N HIS A 345 6.64 19.38 12.85
CA HIS A 345 6.85 17.96 13.13
C HIS A 345 7.82 17.28 12.15
N SER A 346 8.19 17.96 11.06
CA SER A 346 9.19 17.47 10.09
C SER A 346 10.61 17.81 10.54
N ALA A 347 11.50 16.82 10.51
CA ALA A 347 12.92 17.00 10.79
C ALA A 347 13.68 17.50 9.56
N LYS A 348 14.82 18.16 9.79
CA LYS A 348 15.77 18.45 8.72
C LYS A 348 16.40 17.14 8.24
N PHE A 349 15.97 16.66 7.10
CA PHE A 349 16.30 15.32 6.61
C PHE A 349 16.36 15.33 5.08
N ALA A 350 17.35 14.64 4.49
CA ALA A 350 17.50 14.62 3.05
C ALA A 350 16.26 14.01 2.39
N PRO A 351 15.65 14.67 1.39
CA PRO A 351 14.44 14.17 0.74
C PRO A 351 14.76 12.89 -0.05
N TYR A 352 13.73 12.28 -0.61
CA TYR A 352 13.92 11.23 -1.60
C TYR A 352 14.85 11.69 -2.74
N GLY A 353 15.63 10.76 -3.26
CA GLY A 353 16.55 10.99 -4.36
C GLY A 353 17.78 10.11 -4.26
N MET A 354 18.25 9.63 -5.41
CA MET A 354 19.35 8.64 -5.51
C MET A 354 20.75 9.26 -5.37
N GLY A 355 20.84 10.57 -5.13
CA GLY A 355 22.09 11.29 -4.94
C GLY A 355 22.66 11.18 -3.52
N THR A 356 21.81 10.91 -2.53
CA THR A 356 22.17 10.86 -1.12
C THR A 356 22.13 9.42 -0.63
N ARG A 357 23.19 8.97 0.04
CA ARG A 357 23.22 7.65 0.69
C ARG A 357 22.21 7.55 1.83
N ASP A 358 21.60 6.39 2.00
CA ASP A 358 20.76 6.11 3.17
C ASP A 358 21.60 6.09 4.45
N THR A 359 22.88 5.74 4.41
CA THR A 359 23.76 5.91 5.57
C THR A 359 23.93 7.38 5.97
N THR A 360 23.85 8.32 5.01
CA THR A 360 23.84 9.75 5.31
C THR A 360 22.52 10.16 5.96
N ARG A 361 21.39 9.64 5.47
CA ARG A 361 20.07 9.82 6.08
C ARG A 361 20.06 9.28 7.52
N PHE A 362 20.66 8.11 7.77
CA PHE A 362 20.86 7.59 9.12
C PHE A 362 21.59 8.58 10.03
N TYR A 363 22.71 9.19 9.60
CA TYR A 363 23.43 10.15 10.46
C TYR A 363 22.63 11.42 10.75
N GLN A 364 21.78 11.85 9.82
CA GLN A 364 20.85 12.98 10.05
C GLN A 364 19.78 12.61 11.08
N TRP A 365 19.15 11.44 10.92
CA TRP A 365 18.21 10.91 11.90
C TRP A 365 18.86 10.75 13.28
N LYS A 366 20.05 10.12 13.34
CA LYS A 366 20.80 9.88 14.57
C LYS A 366 21.07 11.18 15.32
N SER A 367 21.55 12.21 14.62
CA SER A 367 21.85 13.50 15.24
C SER A 367 20.63 14.13 15.90
N ASP A 368 19.46 13.99 15.27
CA ASP A 368 18.21 14.53 15.80
C ASP A 368 17.63 13.64 16.91
N PHE A 369 17.66 12.33 16.72
CA PHE A 369 17.23 11.34 17.71
C PHE A 369 18.03 11.44 19.02
N ASP A 370 19.35 11.62 18.95
CA ASP A 370 20.19 11.78 20.14
C ASP A 370 19.79 13.03 20.93
N LEU A 371 19.49 14.15 20.25
CA LEU A 371 18.96 15.35 20.89
C LEU A 371 17.60 15.08 21.54
N LEU A 372 16.72 14.33 20.89
CA LEU A 372 15.42 13.97 21.46
C LEU A 372 15.58 13.08 22.71
N VAL A 373 16.53 12.14 22.71
CA VAL A 373 16.84 11.31 23.87
C VAL A 373 17.39 12.14 25.01
N GLU A 374 18.34 13.04 24.75
CA GLU A 374 18.94 13.94 25.75
C GLU A 374 17.89 14.84 26.43
N ASN A 375 16.83 15.21 25.71
CA ASN A 375 15.77 16.08 26.18
C ASN A 375 14.51 15.33 26.66
N ASP A 376 14.53 13.99 26.76
CA ASP A 376 13.36 13.15 27.07
C ASP A 376 12.14 13.48 26.19
N ALA A 377 12.41 13.75 24.91
CA ALA A 377 11.46 14.29 23.94
C ALA A 377 11.21 13.36 22.76
N VAL A 378 11.65 12.10 22.82
CA VAL A 378 11.40 11.11 21.76
C VAL A 378 9.88 10.97 21.54
N PRO A 379 9.37 11.18 20.32
CA PRO A 379 7.94 11.14 20.04
C PRO A 379 7.39 9.71 20.15
N GLN A 380 6.09 9.59 20.36
CA GLN A 380 5.40 8.30 20.37
C GLN A 380 5.38 7.65 18.98
N PHE A 381 5.35 8.44 17.91
CA PHE A 381 5.34 7.95 16.53
C PHE A 381 6.40 8.65 15.67
N SER A 382 7.19 7.89 14.91
CA SER A 382 8.18 8.43 13.97
C SER A 382 8.08 7.75 12.61
N THR A 383 8.09 8.53 11.54
CA THR A 383 8.16 8.01 10.14
C THR A 383 9.51 8.33 9.52
N ILE A 384 10.13 7.37 8.85
CA ILE A 384 11.50 7.50 8.33
C ILE A 384 11.56 6.92 6.92
N ARG A 385 11.94 7.73 5.92
CA ARG A 385 12.13 7.25 4.55
C ARG A 385 13.59 6.88 4.27
N LEU A 386 13.84 5.65 3.82
CA LEU A 386 15.14 5.16 3.34
C LEU A 386 14.97 4.55 1.95
N GLY A 387 15.22 5.32 0.90
CA GLY A 387 14.76 5.00 -0.45
C GLY A 387 15.80 4.50 -1.44
N ASN A 388 17.06 4.32 -1.06
CA ASN A 388 18.08 3.92 -2.06
C ASN A 388 17.91 2.49 -2.55
N ASN A 389 17.09 1.65 -1.90
CA ASN A 389 16.71 0.37 -2.47
C ASN A 389 15.88 0.52 -3.76
N HIS A 390 15.39 1.71 -4.13
CA HIS A 390 14.84 1.97 -5.46
C HIS A 390 15.92 1.76 -6.56
N THR A 391 17.14 2.24 -6.33
CA THR A 391 18.31 2.26 -7.25
C THR A 391 18.18 3.20 -8.46
N GLU A 392 19.27 3.34 -9.23
CA GLU A 392 19.30 4.03 -10.54
C GLU A 392 19.47 3.07 -11.73
N GLY A 393 19.19 1.79 -11.51
CA GLY A 393 19.38 0.76 -12.53
C GLY A 393 20.85 0.66 -12.91
N MET A 394 21.12 0.59 -14.22
CA MET A 394 22.48 0.44 -14.75
C MET A 394 23.08 1.77 -15.24
N ARG A 395 22.56 2.92 -14.80
CA ARG A 395 23.01 4.26 -15.24
C ARG A 395 24.52 4.43 -15.07
N ALA A 396 25.21 4.81 -16.13
CA ALA A 396 26.67 4.91 -16.16
C ALA A 396 27.21 5.87 -15.10
N GLY A 397 28.32 5.49 -14.46
CA GLY A 397 29.00 6.31 -13.46
C GLY A 397 28.25 6.48 -12.12
N ARG A 398 27.04 5.93 -12.01
CA ARG A 398 26.23 5.88 -10.78
C ARG A 398 26.48 4.57 -10.02
N PRO A 399 26.18 4.52 -8.70
CA PRO A 399 26.33 3.28 -7.94
C PRO A 399 25.57 2.12 -8.57
N THR A 400 26.14 0.92 -8.49
CA THR A 400 25.45 -0.29 -8.98
C THR A 400 24.17 -0.56 -8.17
N PRO A 401 23.20 -1.32 -8.70
CA PRO A 401 22.04 -1.75 -7.92
C PRO A 401 22.41 -2.45 -6.61
N PHE A 402 23.50 -3.23 -6.62
CA PHE A 402 24.03 -3.87 -5.42
C PHE A 402 24.56 -2.86 -4.40
N ALA A 403 25.31 -1.84 -4.84
CA ALA A 403 25.80 -0.79 -3.94
C ALA A 403 24.65 0.03 -3.33
N HIS A 404 23.63 0.35 -4.13
CA HIS A 404 22.42 1.06 -3.67
C HIS A 404 21.62 0.26 -2.63
N VAL A 405 21.34 -1.03 -2.89
CA VAL A 405 20.59 -1.87 -1.96
C VAL A 405 21.41 -2.20 -0.70
N ALA A 406 22.72 -2.37 -0.82
CA ALA A 406 23.60 -2.60 0.33
C ALA A 406 23.76 -1.35 1.22
N ASP A 407 23.74 -0.15 0.64
CA ASP A 407 23.71 1.12 1.38
C ASP A 407 22.42 1.24 2.20
N ASN A 408 21.28 0.92 1.59
CA ASN A 408 19.98 0.88 2.27
C ASN A 408 19.95 -0.15 3.41
N ASP A 409 20.42 -1.38 3.15
CA ASP A 409 20.51 -2.44 4.17
C ASP A 409 21.38 -2.02 5.37
N LEU A 410 22.55 -1.42 5.09
CA LEU A 410 23.44 -0.95 6.13
C LEU A 410 22.78 0.16 6.95
N ALA A 411 22.09 1.11 6.32
CA ALA A 411 21.38 2.18 7.01
C ALA A 411 20.26 1.65 7.93
N VAL A 412 19.48 0.67 7.46
CA VAL A 412 18.49 -0.04 8.30
C VAL A 412 19.18 -0.68 9.49
N GLY A 413 20.25 -1.44 9.28
CA GLY A 413 21.01 -2.08 10.34
C GLY A 413 21.53 -1.08 11.38
N MET A 414 22.17 0.00 10.92
CA MET A 414 22.71 1.07 11.77
C MET A 414 21.61 1.75 12.61
N LEU A 415 20.44 1.99 12.03
CA LEU A 415 19.29 2.59 12.72
C LEU A 415 18.79 1.69 13.85
N ILE A 416 18.55 0.40 13.56
CA ILE A 416 18.10 -0.57 14.57
C ILE A 416 19.15 -0.74 15.66
N ASP A 417 20.42 -0.84 15.29
CA ASP A 417 21.55 -0.95 16.23
C ASP A 417 21.55 0.24 17.21
N HIS A 418 21.57 1.47 16.67
CA HIS A 418 21.60 2.69 17.47
C HIS A 418 20.38 2.82 18.39
N LEU A 419 19.17 2.57 17.85
CA LEU A 419 17.94 2.60 18.63
C LEU A 419 17.95 1.55 19.75
N SER A 420 18.41 0.34 19.47
CA SER A 420 18.40 -0.77 20.43
C SER A 420 19.35 -0.60 21.62
N LYS A 421 20.31 0.33 21.50
CA LYS A 421 21.25 0.71 22.55
C LYS A 421 20.83 1.98 23.29
N SER A 422 19.72 2.59 22.88
CA SER A 422 19.20 3.81 23.50
C SER A 422 18.36 3.52 24.76
N PRO A 423 18.17 4.51 25.66
CA PRO A 423 17.34 4.36 26.85
C PRO A 423 15.86 4.04 26.57
N VAL A 424 15.36 4.37 25.38
CA VAL A 424 13.95 4.15 25.01
C VAL A 424 13.68 2.76 24.45
N TRP A 425 14.72 1.96 24.12
CA TRP A 425 14.57 0.65 23.47
C TRP A 425 13.55 -0.26 24.13
N LYS A 426 13.55 -0.31 25.48
CA LYS A 426 12.64 -1.15 26.29
C LYS A 426 11.15 -0.90 26.03
N GLU A 427 10.79 0.26 25.45
CA GLU A 427 9.44 0.71 25.18
C GLU A 427 9.24 1.00 23.68
N SER A 428 10.12 0.48 22.81
CA SER A 428 10.11 0.76 21.37
C SER A 428 9.71 -0.43 20.52
N VAL A 429 9.15 -0.15 19.35
CA VAL A 429 8.97 -1.09 18.25
C VAL A 429 9.29 -0.40 16.93
N VAL A 430 9.86 -1.14 15.99
CA VAL A 430 10.13 -0.69 14.62
C VAL A 430 9.36 -1.56 13.65
N PHE A 431 8.65 -0.92 12.73
CA PHE A 431 7.98 -1.52 11.59
C PHE A 431 8.67 -1.04 10.32
N ILE A 432 8.91 -1.95 9.38
CA ILE A 432 9.58 -1.67 8.11
C ILE A 432 8.81 -2.36 6.99
N LEU A 433 8.47 -1.62 5.93
CA LEU A 433 7.95 -2.17 4.68
C LEU A 433 8.54 -1.45 3.47
N GLU A 434 8.36 -2.06 2.30
CA GLU A 434 8.40 -1.37 1.02
C GLU A 434 7.06 -0.64 0.81
N ASP A 435 7.06 0.55 0.22
CA ASP A 435 5.84 1.31 -0.09
C ASP A 435 4.94 0.60 -1.11
N ASP A 436 5.56 -0.10 -2.06
CA ASP A 436 4.93 -1.02 -2.99
C ASP A 436 5.89 -2.13 -3.46
N ALA A 437 5.40 -3.01 -4.33
CA ALA A 437 6.20 -4.07 -4.96
C ALA A 437 6.65 -3.72 -6.39
N GLN A 438 6.05 -2.68 -6.98
CA GLN A 438 6.13 -2.02 -8.31
C GLN A 438 6.15 -2.97 -9.48
N ASN A 439 7.11 -3.89 -9.50
CA ASN A 439 7.22 -4.93 -10.52
C ASN A 439 8.30 -5.98 -10.22
N GLY A 440 8.70 -6.17 -8.96
CA GLY A 440 9.53 -7.33 -8.64
C GLY A 440 8.75 -8.61 -8.98
N PRO A 441 9.37 -9.65 -9.57
CA PRO A 441 8.68 -10.91 -9.75
C PRO A 441 8.50 -11.59 -8.38
N ASP A 442 7.33 -12.15 -8.15
CA ASP A 442 7.03 -13.00 -7.01
C ASP A 442 6.18 -14.18 -7.46
N HIS A 443 6.44 -15.35 -6.88
CA HIS A 443 5.78 -16.59 -7.28
C HIS A 443 4.38 -16.77 -6.66
N VAL A 444 4.05 -16.03 -5.58
CA VAL A 444 2.76 -16.13 -4.88
C VAL A 444 1.79 -15.05 -5.37
N ASP A 445 2.20 -13.79 -5.27
CA ASP A 445 1.40 -12.64 -5.72
C ASP A 445 2.31 -11.44 -5.99
N ALA A 446 1.98 -10.65 -7.00
CA ALA A 446 2.74 -9.47 -7.38
C ALA A 446 2.83 -8.39 -6.28
N HIS A 447 1.96 -8.42 -5.26
CA HIS A 447 2.03 -7.51 -4.10
C HIS A 447 2.90 -8.04 -2.95
N ARG A 448 3.39 -9.28 -3.00
CA ARG A 448 4.10 -9.85 -1.86
C ARG A 448 5.47 -9.20 -1.71
N SER A 449 5.77 -8.69 -0.52
CA SER A 449 6.92 -7.81 -0.27
C SER A 449 7.62 -8.15 1.06
N PRO A 450 8.94 -7.91 1.21
CA PRO A 450 9.57 -8.05 2.50
C PRO A 450 9.03 -7.02 3.50
N ALA A 451 8.80 -7.47 4.72
CA ALA A 451 8.48 -6.61 5.86
C ALA A 451 9.23 -7.08 7.10
N PHE A 452 9.46 -6.16 8.03
CA PHE A 452 10.20 -6.46 9.27
C PHE A 452 9.52 -5.78 10.46
N VAL A 453 9.45 -6.51 11.57
CA VAL A 453 9.04 -5.98 12.86
C VAL A 453 10.12 -6.30 13.88
N VAL A 454 10.59 -5.28 14.60
CA VAL A 454 11.78 -5.35 15.45
C VAL A 454 11.51 -4.62 16.76
N GLY A 455 11.75 -5.26 17.90
CA GLY A 455 11.47 -4.65 19.21
C GLY A 455 11.69 -5.66 20.34
N PRO A 456 11.78 -5.22 21.61
CA PRO A 456 11.89 -6.15 22.73
C PRO A 456 10.69 -7.07 22.84
N PHE A 457 9.49 -6.56 22.53
CA PHE A 457 8.24 -7.30 22.61
C PHE A 457 7.95 -8.18 21.39
N VAL A 458 8.83 -8.17 20.39
CA VAL A 458 8.68 -8.99 19.17
C VAL A 458 9.29 -10.36 19.42
N LYS A 459 8.59 -11.42 18.98
CA LYS A 459 9.08 -12.80 19.06
C LYS A 459 10.43 -12.93 18.34
N ARG A 460 11.25 -13.83 18.86
CA ARG A 460 12.58 -14.14 18.32
C ARG A 460 12.54 -15.48 17.60
N LYS A 461 13.27 -15.58 16.48
CA LYS A 461 13.45 -16.81 15.68
C LYS A 461 12.11 -17.49 15.35
N TYR A 462 11.16 -16.69 14.93
CA TYR A 462 9.80 -17.13 14.64
C TYR A 462 9.51 -16.97 13.14
N VAL A 463 8.78 -17.89 12.55
CA VAL A 463 8.30 -17.77 11.17
C VAL A 463 6.79 -17.64 11.26
N ASP A 464 6.24 -16.58 10.68
CA ASP A 464 4.80 -16.35 10.66
C ASP A 464 4.27 -16.34 9.23
N HIS A 465 3.29 -17.20 9.00
CA HIS A 465 2.64 -17.40 7.70
C HIS A 465 1.28 -16.71 7.61
N THR A 466 0.89 -15.92 8.62
CA THR A 466 -0.38 -15.18 8.60
C THR A 466 -0.32 -14.16 7.47
N MET A 467 -1.41 -14.04 6.72
CA MET A 467 -1.52 -13.01 5.69
C MET A 467 -1.66 -11.64 6.36
N TYR A 468 -0.68 -10.78 6.12
CA TYR A 468 -0.67 -9.40 6.60
C TYR A 468 -0.56 -8.43 5.42
N THR A 469 -1.02 -7.21 5.64
CA THR A 469 -0.89 -6.14 4.65
C THR A 469 -0.32 -4.84 5.22
N THR A 470 -0.03 -3.87 4.35
CA THR A 470 0.26 -2.48 4.74
C THR A 470 -0.78 -1.96 5.75
N SER A 471 -2.07 -2.13 5.47
CA SER A 471 -3.17 -1.76 6.37
C SER A 471 -3.14 -2.53 7.69
N GLY A 472 -2.73 -3.81 7.70
CA GLY A 472 -2.55 -4.60 8.93
C GLY A 472 -1.41 -4.09 9.81
N MET A 473 -0.33 -3.62 9.19
CA MET A 473 0.78 -2.96 9.88
C MET A 473 0.34 -1.63 10.49
N LEU A 474 -0.38 -0.79 9.72
CA LEU A 474 -0.98 0.45 10.23
C LEU A 474 -1.93 0.18 11.39
N ARG A 475 -2.84 -0.79 11.24
CA ARG A 475 -3.76 -1.21 12.29
C ARG A 475 -3.04 -1.61 13.58
N THR A 476 -1.89 -2.26 13.46
CA THR A 476 -1.07 -2.64 14.62
C THR A 476 -0.49 -1.41 15.32
N MET A 477 0.04 -0.45 14.56
CA MET A 477 0.58 0.79 15.11
C MET A 477 -0.51 1.64 15.77
N GLU A 478 -1.69 1.73 15.16
CA GLU A 478 -2.85 2.41 15.74
C GLU A 478 -3.22 1.84 17.10
N LEU A 479 -3.35 0.51 17.20
CA LEU A 479 -3.70 -0.15 18.45
C LEU A 479 -2.66 0.11 19.54
N ILE A 480 -1.36 0.06 19.20
CA ILE A 480 -0.27 0.38 20.14
C ILE A 480 -0.36 1.83 20.63
N LEU A 481 -0.66 2.76 19.74
CA LEU A 481 -0.76 4.20 20.03
C LEU A 481 -2.13 4.60 20.64
N GLY A 482 -3.08 3.66 20.74
CA GLY A 482 -4.44 3.93 21.22
C GLY A 482 -5.30 4.72 20.23
N LEU A 483 -4.95 4.71 18.94
CA LEU A 483 -5.64 5.42 17.88
C LEU A 483 -6.79 4.59 17.28
N PRO A 484 -7.90 5.22 16.85
CA PRO A 484 -8.91 4.56 16.03
C PRO A 484 -8.38 4.33 14.59
N PRO A 485 -9.03 3.47 13.79
CA PRO A 485 -8.66 3.30 12.38
C PRO A 485 -8.93 4.57 11.56
N MET A 486 -8.12 4.82 10.54
CA MET A 486 -8.32 5.95 9.62
C MET A 486 -9.43 5.64 8.61
N THR A 487 -9.58 4.39 8.19
CA THR A 487 -10.47 4.01 7.08
C THR A 487 -11.19 2.68 7.35
N GLN A 488 -11.90 2.16 6.37
CA GLN A 488 -12.45 0.80 6.46
C GLN A 488 -11.36 -0.27 6.31
N TYR A 489 -10.23 0.04 5.68
CA TYR A 489 -9.18 -0.92 5.34
C TYR A 489 -8.37 -1.35 6.55
N ASP A 490 -7.82 -0.40 7.31
CA ASP A 490 -7.16 -0.67 8.60
C ASP A 490 -8.14 -1.21 9.65
N ALA A 491 -9.39 -0.72 9.70
CA ALA A 491 -10.44 -1.28 10.55
C ALA A 491 -10.74 -2.76 10.25
N ALA A 492 -10.55 -3.20 9.01
CA ALA A 492 -10.78 -4.57 8.54
C ALA A 492 -9.52 -5.44 8.55
N ALA A 493 -8.34 -4.83 8.65
CA ALA A 493 -7.08 -5.53 8.50
C ALA A 493 -6.76 -6.40 9.71
N THR A 494 -6.07 -7.51 9.47
CA THR A 494 -5.58 -8.38 10.54
C THR A 494 -4.39 -7.71 11.23
N PRO A 495 -4.46 -7.36 12.53
CA PRO A 495 -3.31 -6.81 13.22
C PRO A 495 -2.24 -7.87 13.45
N MET A 496 -0.99 -7.44 13.49
CA MET A 496 0.20 -8.27 13.58
C MET A 496 0.49 -8.75 15.01
N TRP A 497 -0.54 -8.95 15.85
CA TRP A 497 -0.41 -9.31 17.27
C TRP A 497 0.32 -10.65 17.49
N ARG A 498 0.24 -11.57 16.52
CA ARG A 498 0.93 -12.88 16.56
C ARG A 498 2.45 -12.74 16.57
N LEU A 499 2.99 -11.61 16.11
CA LEU A 499 4.41 -11.33 16.12
C LEU A 499 4.92 -10.94 17.51
N PHE A 500 4.03 -10.63 18.46
CA PHE A 500 4.38 -10.10 19.77
C PHE A 500 4.28 -11.14 20.87
N THR A 501 5.01 -10.89 21.96
CA THR A 501 5.06 -11.71 23.16
C THR A 501 4.97 -10.84 24.40
N LYS A 502 4.31 -11.33 25.45
CA LYS A 502 4.26 -10.66 26.76
C LYS A 502 5.60 -10.63 27.50
N ASN A 503 6.56 -11.45 27.07
CA ASN A 503 7.88 -11.56 27.68
C ASN A 503 8.92 -10.83 26.80
N PRO A 504 9.33 -9.60 27.15
CA PRO A 504 10.25 -8.84 26.32
C PRO A 504 11.68 -9.39 26.38
N ASP A 505 12.39 -9.33 25.25
CA ASP A 505 13.82 -9.56 25.13
C ASP A 505 14.54 -8.26 24.80
N PHE A 506 15.15 -7.65 25.83
CA PHE A 506 15.87 -6.38 25.73
C PHE A 506 17.26 -6.48 25.09
N THR A 507 17.66 -7.66 24.59
CA THR A 507 18.97 -7.83 23.94
C THR A 507 19.12 -6.82 22.79
N PRO A 508 20.16 -5.96 22.82
CA PRO A 508 20.42 -5.01 21.75
C PRO A 508 20.76 -5.70 20.43
N TYR A 509 20.46 -5.02 19.34
CA TYR A 509 20.89 -5.42 18.00
C TYR A 509 22.29 -4.90 17.70
N ASN A 510 23.07 -5.70 16.96
CA ASN A 510 24.35 -5.28 16.42
C ASN A 510 24.28 -5.44 14.91
N HIS A 511 24.46 -4.33 14.18
CA HIS A 511 24.43 -4.36 12.73
C HIS A 511 25.64 -5.11 12.18
N LEU A 512 25.45 -5.71 11.01
CA LEU A 512 26.50 -6.37 10.26
C LEU A 512 27.16 -5.38 9.30
N PRO A 513 28.49 -5.47 9.10
CA PRO A 513 29.17 -4.66 8.11
C PRO A 513 28.68 -5.01 6.70
N VAL A 514 28.78 -4.04 5.79
CA VAL A 514 28.52 -4.28 4.37
C VAL A 514 29.52 -5.29 3.80
N SER A 515 29.04 -6.18 2.93
CA SER A 515 29.88 -7.22 2.30
C SER A 515 30.30 -6.90 0.85
N VAL A 516 29.85 -5.76 0.34
CA VAL A 516 30.11 -5.24 -1.02
C VAL A 516 30.64 -3.81 -0.98
N ASP A 517 31.32 -3.36 -2.03
CA ASP A 517 31.81 -1.99 -2.12
C ASP A 517 30.67 -1.02 -2.47
N LEU A 518 30.35 -0.12 -1.54
CA LEU A 518 29.32 0.92 -1.73
C LEU A 518 29.72 2.00 -2.75
N ASN A 519 30.99 2.03 -3.16
CA ASN A 519 31.48 2.94 -4.20
C ASN A 519 31.55 2.27 -5.58
N ASP A 520 31.15 0.99 -5.69
CA ASP A 520 31.10 0.31 -6.97
C ASP A 520 30.09 1.00 -7.89
N LYS A 521 30.49 1.18 -9.15
CA LYS A 521 29.76 1.99 -10.13
C LYS A 521 29.49 1.21 -11.40
N ASN A 522 28.34 1.49 -12.00
CA ASN A 522 28.01 0.95 -13.29
C ASN A 522 29.03 1.41 -14.35
N PRO A 523 29.47 0.49 -15.24
CA PRO A 523 30.44 0.80 -16.27
C PRO A 523 29.88 1.77 -17.32
N GLU A 524 30.78 2.58 -17.86
CA GLU A 524 30.49 3.54 -18.93
C GLU A 524 30.08 2.84 -20.24
N ASN A 525 29.29 3.53 -21.07
CA ASN A 525 28.97 3.14 -22.45
C ASN A 525 28.22 1.81 -22.67
N THR A 526 27.61 1.21 -21.64
CA THR A 526 26.79 0.00 -21.81
C THR A 526 25.43 0.27 -22.45
N LYS A 527 24.83 -0.75 -23.08
CA LYS A 527 23.48 -0.65 -23.66
C LYS A 527 22.44 -0.28 -22.60
N LEU A 528 22.51 -0.91 -21.43
CA LEU A 528 21.58 -0.68 -20.32
C LEU A 528 21.82 0.68 -19.66
N GLY A 529 23.08 1.11 -19.50
CA GLY A 529 23.40 2.43 -18.97
C GLY A 529 22.85 3.56 -19.83
N LYS A 530 22.98 3.45 -21.16
CA LYS A 530 22.38 4.40 -22.12
C LYS A 530 20.85 4.43 -22.07
N LEU A 531 20.20 3.35 -21.62
CA LEU A 531 18.75 3.32 -21.44
C LEU A 531 18.37 4.01 -20.12
N SER A 532 19.06 3.70 -19.02
CA SER A 532 18.86 4.33 -17.72
C SER A 532 19.11 5.85 -17.73
N GLU A 533 20.05 6.34 -18.54
CA GLU A 533 20.34 7.78 -18.68
C GLU A 533 19.16 8.61 -19.20
N LYS A 534 18.17 7.97 -19.83
CA LYS A 534 17.02 8.67 -20.40
C LYS A 534 15.91 8.95 -19.39
N PHE A 535 15.98 8.34 -18.20
CA PHE A 535 14.93 8.45 -17.20
C PHE A 535 15.19 9.60 -16.21
N ASN A 536 14.10 10.07 -15.61
CA ASN A 536 14.18 11.04 -14.53
C ASN A 536 14.23 10.30 -13.17
N TRP A 537 15.30 10.53 -12.42
CA TRP A 537 15.58 9.88 -11.13
C TRP A 537 15.42 10.82 -9.94
N THR A 538 15.00 12.07 -10.18
CA THR A 538 14.93 13.09 -9.12
C THR A 538 13.64 13.04 -8.33
N LYS A 539 12.62 12.35 -8.86
CA LYS A 539 11.31 12.22 -8.27
C LYS A 539 10.90 10.76 -8.36
N GLU A 540 10.25 10.26 -7.31
CA GLU A 540 9.54 8.99 -7.31
C GLU A 540 8.66 8.88 -8.58
N ASP A 541 8.49 7.66 -9.08
CA ASP A 541 7.52 7.32 -10.15
C ASP A 541 7.78 7.93 -11.52
N SER A 542 8.93 8.58 -11.68
CA SER A 542 9.29 9.23 -12.94
C SER A 542 9.99 8.27 -13.92
N VAL A 543 10.28 7.05 -13.48
CA VAL A 543 10.94 6.00 -14.24
C VAL A 543 9.89 4.97 -14.66
N PRO A 544 9.84 4.54 -15.94
CA PRO A 544 8.90 3.48 -16.35
C PRO A 544 9.29 2.10 -15.77
N ASP A 545 8.48 1.56 -14.85
CA ASP A 545 8.82 0.38 -14.03
C ASP A 545 9.12 -0.88 -14.83
N LEU A 546 8.38 -1.08 -15.92
CA LEU A 546 8.58 -2.20 -16.84
C LEU A 546 10.02 -2.24 -17.37
N ILE A 547 10.47 -1.10 -17.88
CA ILE A 547 11.81 -0.97 -18.46
C ILE A 547 12.86 -0.94 -17.36
N PHE A 548 12.53 -0.36 -16.20
CA PHE A 548 13.42 -0.28 -15.07
C PHE A 548 13.80 -1.64 -14.50
N ASN A 549 12.79 -2.48 -14.23
CA ASN A 549 13.00 -3.82 -13.72
C ASN A 549 13.69 -4.73 -14.76
N GLU A 550 13.42 -4.52 -16.05
CA GLU A 550 14.15 -5.17 -17.15
C GLU A 550 15.66 -4.87 -17.08
N ILE A 551 16.01 -3.59 -16.88
CA ILE A 551 17.39 -3.13 -16.74
C ILE A 551 18.06 -3.76 -15.51
N LEU A 552 17.36 -3.78 -14.37
CA LEU A 552 17.85 -4.38 -13.14
C LEU A 552 18.13 -5.87 -13.30
N TRP A 553 17.19 -6.62 -13.87
CA TRP A 553 17.35 -8.05 -14.07
C TRP A 553 18.55 -8.38 -14.97
N GLN A 554 18.67 -7.75 -16.15
CA GLN A 554 19.83 -7.99 -17.03
C GLN A 554 21.13 -7.62 -16.36
N GLY A 555 21.13 -6.48 -15.66
CA GLY A 555 22.31 -5.95 -15.02
C GLY A 555 22.85 -6.87 -13.93
N ILE A 556 21.95 -7.50 -13.18
CA ILE A 556 22.26 -8.35 -12.03
C ILE A 556 22.54 -9.80 -12.45
N LYS A 557 21.70 -10.39 -13.30
CA LYS A 557 21.76 -11.82 -13.64
C LYS A 557 22.47 -12.13 -14.96
N GLY A 558 22.59 -11.16 -15.87
CA GLY A 558 23.19 -11.35 -17.20
C GLY A 558 22.47 -12.37 -18.11
N LYS A 559 21.26 -12.83 -17.72
CA LYS A 559 20.45 -13.86 -18.40
C LYS A 559 18.95 -13.55 -18.26
N PRO A 560 18.08 -14.09 -19.13
CA PRO A 560 16.61 -13.99 -18.96
C PRO A 560 16.14 -14.47 -17.58
N ALA A 561 15.00 -13.95 -17.12
CA ALA A 561 14.35 -14.47 -15.93
C ALA A 561 13.94 -15.93 -16.15
N PRO A 562 14.15 -16.83 -15.16
CA PRO A 562 13.68 -18.21 -15.26
C PRO A 562 12.15 -18.25 -15.31
N SER A 563 11.59 -19.29 -15.93
CA SER A 563 10.14 -19.57 -15.91
C SER A 563 9.74 -20.20 -14.56
N PRO A 564 8.89 -19.57 -13.74
CA PRO A 564 8.50 -20.12 -12.44
C PRO A 564 7.08 -20.71 -12.42
N VAL A 565 6.78 -21.42 -11.33
CA VAL A 565 5.64 -22.33 -11.16
C VAL A 565 4.41 -21.58 -10.63
N ARG A 566 3.20 -21.99 -11.04
CA ARG A 566 1.94 -21.37 -10.57
C ARG A 566 1.72 -21.67 -9.09
N ALA A 567 1.40 -20.65 -8.29
CA ALA A 567 0.81 -20.79 -6.95
C ALA A 567 -0.65 -20.33 -6.94
N ALA A 568 -1.41 -20.78 -5.94
CA ALA A 568 -2.80 -20.38 -5.67
C ALA A 568 -2.95 -20.13 -4.17
N PHE A 569 -3.85 -19.19 -3.79
CA PHE A 569 -4.21 -18.98 -2.40
C PHE A 569 -4.88 -20.25 -1.83
N LEU A 570 -4.18 -20.95 -0.94
CA LEU A 570 -4.76 -22.08 -0.20
C LEU A 570 -5.29 -21.56 1.14
N LYS A 571 -6.62 -21.42 1.25
CA LYS A 571 -7.27 -21.36 2.56
C LYS A 571 -7.46 -22.79 3.06
N ILE A 572 -6.59 -23.23 3.96
CA ILE A 572 -6.77 -24.50 4.67
C ILE A 572 -7.83 -24.26 5.74
N ASN A 573 -8.96 -24.97 5.67
CA ASN A 573 -9.91 -25.04 6.78
C ASN A 573 -9.50 -26.20 7.68
N ASP A 574 -9.86 -26.17 8.97
CA ASP A 574 -9.56 -27.22 9.98
C ASP A 574 -10.02 -28.66 9.65
N LYS A 575 -10.60 -28.90 8.47
CA LYS A 575 -11.04 -30.21 7.98
C LYS A 575 -10.17 -30.82 6.88
N ASP A 576 -9.19 -30.08 6.38
CA ASP A 576 -8.16 -30.56 5.44
C ASP A 576 -6.79 -30.63 6.14
#